data_AF-A0A7R9XP59-F1
#
_entry.id   AF-A0A7R9XP59-F1
#
_cell.length_a   1.000
_cell.length_b   1.000
_cell.length_c   1.000
_cell.angle_alpha   90.00
_cell.angle_beta   90.00
_cell.angle_gamma   90.00
#
_symmetry.space_group_name_H-M   'P 1'
#
loop_
_entity.id
_entity.type
_entity.pdbx_description
1 polymer ?
#
loop_
_entity_poly.entity_id
_entity_poly.type
_entity_poly.pdbx_seq_one_letter_code
_entity_poly.pdbx_strand_id
1 'polypeptide(L)'
;RRAHKLRIGTYSQHFVDKLTYDENPVSYLLDRFPESGLREAEMRGRLGRFGLPGHAHLQPINKLSGGQKARVVFTDIALSNAHILLLDEPTNNLDMESIDALADALEDFEGGVLIISHDARLISRVCDDEEVSEVWIVEDGTVKKYHGTFDEYKDELMDEIIKEQDEDDE
;
A
#
# COMPACT_ATOMS: atom_id res chain seq x y z
N ARG A 1 -18.36 -0.76 18.57
CA ARG A 1 -19.25 0.23 17.90
C ARG A 1 -18.36 1.08 17.00
N ARG A 2 -18.49 1.01 15.67
CA ARG A 2 -17.59 1.70 14.73
C ARG A 2 -17.80 3.22 14.85
N ALA A 3 -16.74 4.00 15.01
CA ALA A 3 -16.86 5.46 15.07
C ALA A 3 -17.39 5.98 13.73
N HIS A 4 -18.51 6.72 13.74
CA HIS A 4 -19.22 7.14 12.53
C HIS A 4 -18.42 8.07 11.60
N LYS A 5 -17.28 8.61 12.07
CA LYS A 5 -16.39 9.49 11.31
C LYS A 5 -15.13 8.79 10.83
N LEU A 6 -14.91 7.52 11.19
CA LEU A 6 -13.71 6.78 10.79
C LEU A 6 -13.77 6.47 9.29
N ARG A 7 -12.84 7.09 8.55
CA ARG A 7 -12.59 6.82 7.12
C ARG A 7 -11.42 5.85 7.01
N ILE A 8 -11.61 4.79 6.23
CA ILE A 8 -10.60 3.76 5.99
C ILE A 8 -10.29 3.75 4.51
N GLY A 9 -9.03 3.92 4.14
CA GLY A 9 -8.51 3.70 2.80
C GLY A 9 -8.04 2.25 2.69
N THR A 10 -8.37 1.58 1.58
CA THR A 10 -8.00 0.18 1.37
C THR A 10 -7.29 0.02 0.03
N TYR A 11 -6.12 -0.61 0.05
CA TYR A 11 -5.43 -1.09 -1.14
C TYR A 11 -5.43 -2.62 -1.10
N SER A 12 -5.87 -3.24 -2.19
CA SER A 12 -5.69 -4.68 -2.42
C SER A 12 -5.63 -4.95 -3.92
N GLN A 13 -5.02 -6.07 -4.31
CA GLN A 13 -4.95 -6.46 -5.72
C GLN A 13 -6.34 -6.52 -6.37
N HIS A 14 -7.32 -7.10 -5.67
CA HIS A 14 -8.71 -7.13 -6.12
C HIS A 14 -9.36 -5.74 -6.25
N PHE A 15 -8.90 -4.74 -5.50
CA PHE A 15 -9.41 -3.38 -5.61
C PHE A 15 -8.87 -2.68 -6.86
N VAL A 16 -7.59 -2.88 -7.18
CA VAL A 16 -6.97 -2.40 -8.43
C VAL A 16 -7.69 -2.99 -9.65
N ASP A 17 -8.11 -4.25 -9.56
CA ASP A 17 -8.93 -4.95 -10.57
C ASP A 17 -10.41 -4.52 -10.59
N LYS A 18 -10.85 -3.60 -9.72
CA LYS A 18 -12.23 -3.10 -9.70
C LYS A 18 -12.38 -1.67 -10.19
N LEU A 19 -11.29 -1.01 -10.60
CA LEU A 19 -11.36 0.32 -11.19
C LEU A 19 -12.29 0.34 -12.42
N THR A 20 -13.12 1.38 -12.55
CA THR A 20 -14.06 1.52 -13.67
C THR A 20 -13.30 1.61 -14.98
N TYR A 21 -13.43 0.55 -15.79
CA TYR A 21 -12.53 0.24 -16.88
C TYR A 21 -12.57 1.22 -18.07
N ASP A 22 -13.67 1.93 -18.24
CA ASP A 22 -13.94 2.71 -19.45
C ASP A 22 -13.61 4.20 -19.30
N GLU A 23 -13.37 4.66 -18.07
CA GLU A 23 -13.02 6.05 -17.75
C GLU A 23 -11.51 6.23 -17.67
N ASN A 24 -11.04 7.48 -17.76
CA ASN A 24 -9.63 7.82 -17.55
C ASN A 24 -9.38 8.20 -16.07
N PRO A 25 -8.13 8.11 -15.56
CA PRO A 25 -7.78 8.44 -14.19
C PRO A 25 -8.24 9.80 -13.68
N VAL A 26 -8.18 10.84 -14.55
CA VAL A 26 -8.58 12.19 -14.16
C VAL A 26 -10.08 12.23 -13.90
N SER A 27 -10.89 11.75 -14.85
CA SER A 27 -12.35 11.69 -14.70
C SER A 27 -12.75 10.85 -13.49
N TYR A 28 -12.17 9.65 -13.36
CA TYR A 28 -12.42 8.76 -12.23
C TYR A 28 -12.22 9.45 -10.87
N LEU A 29 -11.10 10.15 -10.67
CA LEU A 29 -10.81 10.82 -9.40
C LEU A 29 -11.67 12.08 -9.19
N LEU A 30 -11.96 12.85 -10.24
CA LEU A 30 -12.83 14.02 -10.12
C LEU A 30 -14.26 13.64 -9.76
N ASP A 31 -14.79 12.57 -10.38
CA ASP A 31 -16.13 12.07 -10.11
C ASP A 31 -16.24 11.42 -8.73
N ARG A 32 -15.15 10.82 -8.26
CA ARG A 32 -15.07 10.21 -6.92
C ARG A 32 -14.89 11.23 -5.79
N PHE A 33 -14.22 12.34 -6.07
CA PHE A 33 -13.98 13.42 -5.10
C PHE A 33 -14.56 14.77 -5.57
N PRO A 34 -15.88 14.88 -5.79
CA PRO A 34 -16.49 16.12 -6.27
C PRO A 34 -16.32 17.28 -5.27
N GLU A 35 -16.29 16.95 -3.98
CA GLU A 35 -16.07 17.91 -2.87
C GLU A 35 -14.63 18.46 -2.81
N SER A 36 -13.68 17.86 -3.54
CA SER A 36 -12.29 18.34 -3.56
C SER A 36 -12.14 19.71 -4.22
N GLY A 37 -13.08 20.11 -5.07
CA GLY A 37 -13.02 21.34 -5.87
C GLY A 37 -11.89 21.37 -6.90
N LEU A 38 -11.17 20.26 -7.09
CA LEU A 38 -10.04 20.16 -8.00
C LEU A 38 -10.50 20.26 -9.45
N ARG A 39 -9.70 20.95 -10.27
CA ARG A 39 -9.84 20.95 -11.73
C ARG A 39 -8.96 19.88 -12.36
N GLU A 40 -9.22 19.55 -13.62
CA GLU A 40 -8.42 18.59 -14.40
C GLU A 40 -6.91 18.84 -14.28
N ALA A 41 -6.45 20.09 -14.47
CA ALA A 41 -5.02 20.41 -14.40
C ALA A 41 -4.40 20.10 -13.03
N GLU A 42 -5.14 20.36 -11.95
CA GLU A 42 -4.71 20.08 -10.58
C GLU A 42 -4.71 18.57 -10.30
N MET A 43 -5.72 17.85 -10.79
CA MET A 43 -5.80 16.39 -10.68
C MET A 43 -4.65 15.70 -11.42
N ARG A 44 -4.31 16.18 -12.61
CA ARG A 44 -3.13 15.72 -13.36
C ARG A 44 -1.83 16.00 -12.61
N GLY A 45 -1.74 17.12 -11.91
CA GLY A 45 -0.63 17.42 -11.00
C GLY A 45 -0.53 16.40 -9.86
N ARG A 46 -1.65 16.01 -9.24
CA ARG A 46 -1.69 14.97 -8.20
C ARG A 46 -1.25 13.60 -8.74
N LEU A 47 -1.84 13.16 -9.86
CA LEU A 47 -1.46 11.92 -10.53
C LEU A 47 0.03 11.89 -10.88
N GLY A 48 0.57 13.01 -11.39
CA GLY A 48 1.99 13.15 -11.68
C GLY A 48 2.88 13.04 -10.44
N ARG A 49 2.46 13.59 -9.29
CA ARG A 49 3.18 13.46 -8.01
C ARG A 49 3.25 12.01 -7.52
N PHE A 50 2.25 11.19 -7.84
CA PHE A 50 2.27 9.75 -7.57
C PHE A 50 2.96 8.94 -8.67
N GLY A 51 3.63 9.58 -9.62
CA GLY A 51 4.43 8.91 -10.65
C GLY A 51 3.64 8.42 -11.87
N LEU A 52 2.35 8.78 -12.01
CA LEU A 52 1.61 8.44 -13.23
C LEU A 52 2.07 9.35 -14.40
N PRO A 53 2.59 8.80 -15.51
CA PRO A 53 3.10 9.61 -16.61
C PRO A 53 1.97 10.36 -17.31
N GLY A 54 2.25 11.56 -17.81
CA GLY A 54 1.24 12.48 -18.34
C GLY A 54 0.39 11.93 -19.50
N HIS A 55 0.91 11.00 -20.29
CA HIS A 55 0.16 10.34 -21.37
C HIS A 55 -0.91 9.38 -20.84
N ALA A 56 -0.71 8.80 -19.66
CA ALA A 56 -1.62 7.86 -19.03
C ALA A 56 -2.80 8.56 -18.33
N HIS A 57 -2.72 9.87 -18.08
CA HIS A 57 -3.75 10.64 -17.35
C HIS A 57 -5.12 10.62 -18.04
N LEU A 58 -5.13 10.63 -19.38
CA LEU A 58 -6.34 10.64 -20.20
C LEU A 58 -6.58 9.31 -20.92
N GLN A 59 -5.75 8.30 -20.67
CA GLN A 59 -5.94 6.97 -21.22
C GLN A 59 -7.00 6.23 -20.41
N PRO A 60 -7.88 5.41 -21.04
CA PRO A 60 -8.79 4.54 -20.31
C PRO A 60 -8.04 3.65 -19.31
N ILE A 61 -8.59 3.52 -18.10
CA ILE A 61 -7.96 2.77 -17.00
C ILE A 61 -7.72 1.30 -17.38
N ASN A 62 -8.59 0.70 -18.21
CA ASN A 62 -8.41 -0.66 -18.70
C ASN A 62 -7.13 -0.88 -19.55
N LYS A 63 -6.55 0.18 -20.11
CA LYS A 63 -5.30 0.11 -20.90
C LYS A 63 -4.05 0.39 -20.06
N LEU A 64 -4.21 0.76 -18.79
CA LEU A 64 -3.08 1.01 -17.91
C LEU A 64 -2.42 -0.30 -17.46
N SER A 65 -1.10 -0.28 -17.31
CA SER A 65 -0.38 -1.38 -16.66
C SER A 65 -0.77 -1.51 -15.18
N GLY A 66 -0.44 -2.64 -14.54
CA GLY A 66 -0.69 -2.85 -13.11
C GLY A 66 -0.10 -1.72 -12.24
N GLY A 67 1.16 -1.35 -12.49
CA GLY A 67 1.82 -0.25 -11.78
C GLY A 67 1.18 1.12 -12.03
N GLN A 68 0.72 1.38 -13.27
CA GLN A 68 -0.03 2.60 -13.57
C GLN A 68 -1.39 2.64 -12.84
N LYS A 69 -2.09 1.51 -12.74
CA LYS A 69 -3.33 1.42 -11.95
C LYS A 69 -3.07 1.62 -10.46
N ALA A 70 -2.00 1.05 -9.92
CA ALA A 70 -1.56 1.31 -8.55
C ALA A 70 -1.32 2.81 -8.30
N ARG A 71 -0.67 3.49 -9.26
CA ARG A 71 -0.72 4.94 -9.58
C ARG A 71 -1.97 5.67 -9.12
N VAL A 72 -3.06 5.27 -9.77
CA VAL A 72 -4.39 5.86 -9.63
C VAL A 72 -4.95 5.58 -8.24
N VAL A 73 -4.78 4.35 -7.73
CA VAL A 73 -5.27 3.95 -6.40
C VAL A 73 -4.54 4.70 -5.28
N PHE A 74 -3.22 4.89 -5.36
CA PHE A 74 -2.52 5.69 -4.35
C PHE A 74 -3.00 7.15 -4.35
N THR A 75 -3.26 7.70 -5.54
CA THR A 75 -3.84 9.05 -5.66
C THR A 75 -5.25 9.10 -5.06
N ASP A 76 -6.08 8.07 -5.29
CA ASP A 76 -7.40 7.91 -4.69
C ASP A 76 -7.34 7.89 -3.16
N ILE A 77 -6.47 7.04 -2.61
CA ILE A 77 -6.27 6.91 -1.17
C ILE A 77 -5.83 8.24 -0.55
N ALA A 78 -4.89 8.95 -1.19
CA ALA A 78 -4.42 10.25 -0.72
C ALA A 78 -5.53 11.32 -0.71
N LEU A 79 -6.45 11.28 -1.68
CA LEU A 79 -7.60 12.20 -1.74
C LEU A 79 -8.72 11.83 -0.75
N SER A 80 -8.79 10.57 -0.33
CA SER A 80 -9.82 10.08 0.59
C SER A 80 -9.74 10.63 2.03
N ASN A 81 -8.63 11.30 2.38
CA ASN A 81 -8.33 11.76 3.73
C ASN A 81 -8.56 10.63 4.76
N ALA A 82 -8.09 9.41 4.46
CA ALA A 82 -8.25 8.26 5.33
C ALA A 82 -7.62 8.51 6.70
N HIS A 83 -8.22 7.97 7.75
CA HIS A 83 -7.60 7.94 9.09
C HIS A 83 -6.84 6.63 9.32
N ILE A 84 -7.25 5.57 8.61
CA ILE A 84 -6.59 4.26 8.64
C ILE A 84 -6.38 3.78 7.21
N LEU A 85 -5.20 3.28 6.91
CA LEU A 85 -4.86 2.60 5.67
C LEU A 85 -4.75 1.10 5.90
N LEU A 86 -5.43 0.31 5.08
CA LEU A 86 -5.28 -1.15 5.02
C LEU A 86 -4.63 -1.49 3.68
N LEU A 87 -3.40 -1.96 3.72
CA LEU A 87 -2.59 -2.25 2.53
C LEU A 87 -2.32 -3.74 2.45
N ASP A 88 -2.96 -4.40 1.49
CA ASP A 88 -2.80 -5.83 1.22
C ASP A 88 -1.93 -6.03 -0.02
N GLU A 89 -0.70 -6.49 0.20
CA GLU A 89 0.36 -6.67 -0.78
C GLU A 89 0.58 -5.45 -1.68
N PRO A 90 0.93 -4.28 -1.10
CA PRO A 90 0.95 -3.03 -1.84
C PRO A 90 2.10 -2.92 -2.85
N THR A 91 3.15 -3.74 -2.70
CA THR A 91 4.30 -3.78 -3.60
C THR A 91 4.03 -4.53 -4.90
N ASN A 92 2.93 -5.28 -4.98
CA ASN A 92 2.57 -6.00 -6.20
C ASN A 92 2.36 -5.03 -7.37
N ASN A 93 3.10 -5.25 -8.45
CA ASN A 93 3.13 -4.43 -9.67
C ASN A 93 3.84 -3.06 -9.53
N LEU A 94 4.59 -2.84 -8.44
CA LEU A 94 5.43 -1.66 -8.26
C LEU A 94 6.89 -1.95 -8.66
N ASP A 95 7.53 -0.94 -9.25
CA ASP A 95 8.98 -0.94 -9.40
C ASP A 95 9.66 -0.45 -8.11
N MET A 96 11.00 -0.56 -8.04
CA MET A 96 11.74 -0.23 -6.82
C MET A 96 11.59 1.23 -6.40
N GLU A 97 11.61 2.16 -7.36
CA GLU A 97 11.39 3.59 -7.09
C GLU A 97 9.98 3.84 -6.53
N SER A 98 9.00 3.07 -7.01
CA SER A 98 7.62 3.12 -6.53
C SER A 98 7.47 2.61 -5.10
N ILE A 99 8.20 1.57 -4.73
CA ILE A 99 8.22 1.00 -3.38
C ILE A 99 8.84 2.00 -2.40
N ASP A 100 9.96 2.62 -2.79
CA ASP A 100 10.61 3.64 -1.97
C ASP A 100 9.69 4.85 -1.72
N ALA A 101 9.04 5.34 -2.77
CA ALA A 101 8.08 6.44 -2.64
C ALA A 101 6.85 6.07 -1.78
N LEU A 102 6.45 4.79 -1.78
CA LEU A 102 5.39 4.30 -0.91
C LEU A 102 5.87 4.27 0.55
N ALA A 103 7.06 3.76 0.82
CA ALA A 103 7.64 3.75 2.17
C ALA A 103 7.71 5.17 2.75
N ASP A 104 8.28 6.12 2.00
CA ASP A 104 8.37 7.53 2.41
C ASP A 104 6.98 8.12 2.72
N ALA A 105 5.98 7.81 1.90
CA ALA A 105 4.62 8.31 2.09
C ALA A 105 3.91 7.68 3.32
N LEU A 106 4.29 6.47 3.72
CA LEU A 106 3.75 5.79 4.90
C LEU A 106 4.42 6.28 6.17
N GLU A 107 5.73 6.55 6.14
CA GLU A 107 6.46 7.19 7.23
C GLU A 107 5.88 8.58 7.55
N ASP A 108 5.51 9.36 6.52
CA ASP A 108 4.89 10.69 6.67
C ASP A 108 3.39 10.66 7.06
N PHE A 109 2.75 9.49 7.11
CA PHE A 109 1.30 9.38 7.31
C PHE A 109 0.92 9.45 8.79
N GLU A 110 0.24 10.53 9.20
CA GLU A 110 -0.19 10.75 10.60
C GLU A 110 -1.32 9.82 11.08
N GLY A 111 -1.88 8.98 10.22
CA GLY A 111 -2.96 8.05 10.56
C GLY A 111 -2.45 6.64 10.92
N GLY A 112 -3.37 5.72 11.17
CA GLY A 112 -3.02 4.32 11.41
C GLY A 112 -2.75 3.57 10.09
N VAL A 113 -1.72 2.74 10.06
CA VAL A 113 -1.44 1.88 8.90
C VAL A 113 -1.45 0.42 9.33
N LEU A 114 -2.14 -0.42 8.56
CA LEU A 114 -2.03 -1.88 8.63
C LEU A 114 -1.51 -2.36 7.27
N ILE A 115 -0.36 -3.02 7.27
CA ILE A 115 0.27 -3.55 6.06
C ILE A 115 0.36 -5.06 6.16
N ILE A 116 0.02 -5.73 5.08
CA ILE A 116 0.32 -7.14 4.82
C ILE A 116 1.25 -7.13 3.61
N SER A 117 2.47 -7.63 3.78
CA SER A 117 3.44 -7.72 2.68
C SER A 117 4.43 -8.86 2.91
N HIS A 118 4.95 -9.40 1.81
CA HIS A 118 6.13 -10.26 1.81
C HIS A 118 7.42 -9.50 1.46
N ASP A 119 7.35 -8.18 1.22
CA ASP A 119 8.52 -7.35 0.89
C ASP A 119 9.25 -6.91 2.16
N ALA A 120 10.35 -7.61 2.46
CA ALA A 120 11.17 -7.33 3.65
C ALA A 120 11.75 -5.91 3.66
N ARG A 121 11.99 -5.29 2.49
CA ARG A 121 12.54 -3.93 2.43
C ARG A 121 11.48 -2.90 2.80
N LEU A 122 10.26 -3.06 2.30
CA LEU A 122 9.14 -2.20 2.70
C LEU A 122 8.86 -2.32 4.20
N ILE A 123 8.79 -3.55 4.73
CA ILE A 123 8.50 -3.77 6.14
C ILE A 123 9.63 -3.22 7.03
N SER A 124 10.89 -3.48 6.69
CA SER A 124 12.04 -2.96 7.44
C SER A 124 12.03 -1.42 7.51
N ARG A 125 11.66 -0.74 6.42
CA ARG A 125 11.54 0.73 6.41
C ARG A 125 10.38 1.23 7.27
N VAL A 126 9.19 0.66 7.11
CA VAL A 126 7.99 1.13 7.82
C VAL A 126 8.03 0.76 9.31
N CYS A 127 8.72 -0.31 9.68
CA CYS A 127 8.87 -0.81 11.04
C CYS A 127 10.22 -0.48 11.69
N ASP A 128 10.97 0.50 11.15
CA ASP A 128 12.28 0.90 11.70
C ASP A 128 12.17 1.54 13.10
N ASP A 129 11.02 2.12 13.42
CA ASP A 129 10.73 2.72 14.73
C ASP A 129 9.76 1.84 15.55
N GLU A 130 10.29 1.16 16.55
CA GLU A 130 9.55 0.27 17.46
C GLU A 130 8.59 1.02 18.42
N GLU A 131 8.72 2.34 18.60
CA GLU A 131 7.80 3.10 19.45
C GLU A 131 6.45 3.32 18.76
N VAL A 132 6.43 3.30 17.43
CA VAL A 132 5.26 3.61 16.61
C VAL A 132 4.78 2.44 15.74
N SER A 133 5.60 1.39 15.59
CA SER A 133 5.28 0.20 14.79
C SER A 133 5.22 -1.08 15.63
N GLU A 134 4.42 -2.05 15.16
CA GLU A 134 4.28 -3.35 15.81
C GLU A 134 4.22 -4.45 14.75
N VAL A 135 4.92 -5.56 15.01
CA VAL A 135 4.85 -6.77 14.19
C VAL A 135 3.84 -7.75 14.80
N TRP A 136 2.97 -8.30 13.96
CA TRP A 136 1.94 -9.26 14.36
C TRP A 136 2.04 -10.52 13.49
N ILE A 137 2.14 -11.67 14.14
CA ILE A 137 2.27 -12.99 13.49
C ILE A 137 0.91 -13.66 13.45
N VAL A 138 0.55 -14.19 12.28
CA VAL A 138 -0.67 -14.95 12.05
C VAL A 138 -0.31 -16.42 11.85
N GLU A 139 -0.64 -17.26 12.83
CA GLU A 139 -0.31 -18.69 12.86
C GLU A 139 -1.38 -19.46 13.64
N ASP A 140 -1.66 -20.71 13.25
CA ASP A 140 -2.59 -21.61 13.95
C ASP A 140 -4.00 -21.02 14.18
N GLY A 141 -4.45 -20.17 13.25
CA GLY A 141 -5.72 -19.45 13.38
C GLY A 141 -5.74 -18.39 14.48
N THR A 142 -4.58 -18.03 15.02
CA THR A 142 -4.38 -16.97 16.01
C THR A 142 -3.57 -15.81 15.44
N VAL A 143 -3.69 -14.65 16.07
CA VAL A 143 -2.85 -13.48 15.78
C VAL A 143 -2.17 -13.07 17.08
N LYS A 144 -0.84 -13.06 17.09
CA LYS A 144 -0.04 -12.74 18.27
C LYS A 144 0.90 -11.58 17.94
N LYS A 145 1.04 -10.64 18.88
CA LYS A 145 2.06 -9.60 18.78
C LYS A 145 3.44 -10.24 18.94
N TYR A 146 4.36 -9.94 18.03
CA TYR A 146 5.77 -10.27 18.18
C TYR A 146 6.44 -9.25 19.10
N HIS A 147 7.29 -9.73 19.99
CA HIS A 147 7.96 -8.91 21.00
C HIS A 147 9.45 -8.79 20.64
N GLY A 148 9.72 -8.03 19.58
CA GLY A 148 11.05 -7.77 19.04
C GLY A 148 10.94 -6.95 17.76
N THR A 149 12.08 -6.70 17.12
CA THR A 149 12.14 -5.95 15.86
C THR A 149 11.74 -6.84 14.67
N PHE A 150 11.42 -6.22 13.52
CA PHE A 150 11.25 -6.99 12.29
C PHE A 150 12.52 -7.73 11.87
N ASP A 151 13.70 -7.15 12.13
CA ASP A 151 14.98 -7.79 11.78
C ASP A 151 15.25 -9.02 12.65
N GLU A 152 14.95 -8.95 13.96
CA GLU A 152 15.02 -10.11 14.86
C GLU A 152 14.08 -11.22 14.39
N TYR A 153 12.84 -10.87 14.04
CA TYR A 153 11.88 -11.83 13.50
C TYR A 153 12.38 -12.50 12.22
N LYS A 154 12.97 -11.72 11.32
CA LYS A 154 13.53 -12.23 10.06
C LYS A 154 14.70 -13.18 10.29
N ASP A 155 15.59 -12.84 11.22
CA ASP A 155 16.75 -13.69 11.56
C ASP A 155 16.29 -15.00 12.22
N GLU A 156 15.34 -14.96 13.14
CA GLU A 156 14.73 -16.15 13.76
C GLU A 156 14.08 -17.07 12.72
N LEU A 157 13.32 -16.50 11.78
CA LEU A 157 12.68 -17.25 10.71
C LEU A 157 13.71 -17.90 9.77
N MET A 158 14.80 -17.21 9.46
CA MET A 158 15.89 -17.77 8.66
C MET A 158 16.59 -18.94 9.36
N ASP A 159 16.84 -18.82 10.66
CA ASP A 159 17.46 -19.88 11.46
C ASP A 159 16.57 -21.13 11.55
N GLU A 160 15.25 -20.97 11.66
CA GLU A 160 14.30 -22.08 11.63
C GLU A 160 14.30 -22.80 10.28
N ILE A 161 14.25 -22.05 9.17
CA ILE A 161 14.28 -22.60 7.80
C ILE A 161 15.57 -23.38 7.52
N ILE A 162 16.71 -22.92 8.06
CA ILE A 162 18.01 -23.62 7.92
C ILE A 162 18.00 -24.92 8.71
N LYS A 163 17.50 -24.92 9.95
CA LYS A 163 17.43 -26.13 10.79
C LYS A 163 16.55 -27.21 10.19
N GLU A 164 15.39 -26.84 9.64
CA GLU A 164 14.48 -27.81 9.00
C GLU A 164 15.14 -28.47 7.77
N GLN A 165 15.91 -27.71 6.98
CA GLN A 165 16.64 -28.26 5.83
C GLN A 165 17.78 -29.21 6.25
N ASP A 166 18.51 -28.87 7.31
CA ASP A 166 19.58 -29.72 7.83
C ASP A 166 19.04 -31.04 8.40
N GLU A 167 17.82 -31.04 9.00
CA GLU A 167 17.15 -32.23 9.51
C GLU A 167 16.56 -33.14 8.41
N ASP A 168 16.13 -32.57 7.28
CA ASP A 168 15.62 -33.32 6.12
C ASP A 168 16.73 -33.97 5.27
N ASP A 169 17.97 -33.47 5.38
CA ASP A 169 19.15 -33.99 4.68
C ASP A 169 19.90 -35.12 5.45
N GLU A 170 19.50 -35.44 6.70
CA GLU A 170 20.01 -36.54 7.54
C GLU A 170 19.16 -37.83 7.48
#